data_AF-A0A239DJR4-F1
#
_entry.id   AF-A0A239DJR4-F1
#
_cell.length_a   1.000
_cell.length_b   1.000
_cell.length_c   1.000
_cell.angle_alpha   90.00
_cell.angle_beta   90.00
_cell.angle_gamma   90.00
#
_symmetry.space_group_name_H-M   'P 1'
#
loop_
_entity.id
_entity.type
_entity.pdbx_description
1 polymer ?
#
loop_
_entity_poly.entity_id
_entity_poly.type
_entity_poly.pdbx_seq_one_letter_code
_entity_poly.pdbx_strand_id
1 'polypeptide(L)'
;MIRRRRPGLGYAAVVSIALAFFGTGCTPEPKGVLAVERVEDGGIRLLPADCPGYVTRDFSVVADTDDDGEPVGWSVHNDGWTGSVHDVLVFQDPPEGWRSMGDKLAALQKGVPYVANVSGGMGDRTLKGRVPFTVEDLEGLKSGEVLTWAGGDTNTKTGREDFLHGDPARCEP
;
A
#
# COMPACT_ATOMS: atom_id res chain seq x y z
N MET A 1 50.26 -38.87 -53.23
CA MET A 1 48.97 -38.62 -52.57
C MET A 1 49.18 -37.60 -51.46
N ILE A 2 48.35 -36.54 -51.42
CA ILE A 2 47.95 -35.73 -50.24
C ILE A 2 49.06 -34.83 -49.63
N ARG A 3 48.90 -33.53 -49.29
CA ARG A 3 47.92 -32.45 -49.49
C ARG A 3 48.66 -31.15 -49.09
N ARG A 4 48.36 -30.02 -49.74
CA ARG A 4 48.69 -28.66 -49.28
C ARG A 4 48.07 -28.38 -47.90
N ARG A 5 48.70 -27.51 -47.09
CA ARG A 5 48.09 -26.32 -46.45
C ARG A 5 49.13 -25.50 -45.66
N ARG A 6 49.35 -24.25 -46.09
CA ARG A 6 49.54 -23.09 -45.17
C ARG A 6 48.13 -22.69 -44.67
N PRO A 7 48.01 -22.00 -43.52
CA PRO A 7 48.01 -20.53 -43.56
C PRO A 7 48.73 -19.87 -42.38
N GLY A 8 49.22 -18.65 -42.66
CA GLY A 8 49.81 -17.74 -41.68
C GLY A 8 48.78 -16.86 -40.98
N LEU A 9 49.36 -15.99 -40.14
CA LEU A 9 48.79 -14.98 -39.25
C LEU A 9 47.43 -14.40 -39.65
N GLY A 10 46.50 -14.44 -38.69
CA GLY A 10 45.32 -13.58 -38.62
C GLY A 10 45.21 -13.02 -37.21
N TYR A 11 45.27 -11.70 -37.11
CA TYR A 11 44.95 -10.91 -35.93
C TYR A 11 43.53 -11.25 -35.45
N ALA A 12 43.36 -11.51 -34.15
CA ALA A 12 42.06 -11.46 -33.50
C ALA A 12 42.17 -10.48 -32.33
N ALA A 13 41.78 -9.23 -32.57
CA ALA A 13 41.50 -8.27 -31.52
C ALA A 13 40.29 -8.80 -30.73
N VAL A 14 40.51 -9.14 -29.46
CA VAL A 14 39.42 -9.52 -28.54
C VAL A 14 38.70 -8.23 -28.17
N VAL A 15 37.54 -8.01 -28.79
CA VAL A 15 36.61 -6.94 -28.41
C VAL A 15 35.95 -7.36 -27.10
N SER A 16 36.44 -6.83 -25.99
CA SER A 16 35.78 -6.93 -24.68
C SER A 16 34.49 -6.11 -24.72
N ILE A 17 33.36 -6.78 -24.98
CA ILE A 17 32.03 -6.20 -24.80
C ILE A 17 31.79 -6.13 -23.29
N ALA A 18 31.92 -4.93 -22.73
CA ALA A 18 31.50 -4.65 -21.36
C ALA A 18 29.97 -4.80 -21.30
N LEU A 19 29.50 -5.81 -20.56
CA LEU A 19 28.09 -5.90 -20.17
C LEU A 19 27.75 -4.68 -19.30
N ALA A 20 27.00 -3.74 -19.87
CA ALA A 20 26.28 -2.76 -19.08
C ALA A 20 25.24 -3.53 -18.25
N PHE A 21 25.50 -3.65 -16.95
CA PHE A 21 24.50 -4.05 -15.98
C PHE A 21 23.35 -3.04 -16.11
N PHE A 22 22.18 -3.52 -16.53
CA PHE A 22 20.94 -2.81 -16.27
C PHE A 22 20.87 -2.69 -14.75
N GLY A 23 21.12 -1.47 -14.25
CA GLY A 23 20.83 -1.16 -12.88
C GLY A 23 19.40 -1.60 -12.62
N THR A 24 19.21 -2.45 -11.62
CA THR A 24 17.93 -2.60 -10.96
C THR A 24 17.60 -1.23 -10.41
N GLY A 25 16.99 -0.39 -11.25
CA GLY A 25 16.30 0.79 -10.79
C GLY A 25 15.22 0.25 -9.86
N CYS A 26 15.49 0.26 -8.56
CA CYS A 26 14.46 0.09 -7.56
C CYS A 26 13.43 1.16 -7.89
N THR A 27 12.32 0.77 -8.52
CA THR A 27 11.13 1.61 -8.54
C THR A 27 10.85 1.92 -7.08
N PRO A 28 10.88 3.19 -6.65
CA PRO A 28 10.56 3.52 -5.28
C PRO A 28 9.22 2.88 -4.93
N GLU A 29 9.15 2.22 -3.79
CA GLU A 29 7.92 1.60 -3.32
C GLU A 29 6.84 2.70 -3.31
N PRO A 30 5.68 2.49 -3.96
CA PRO A 30 4.66 3.53 -4.05
C PRO A 30 4.31 4.03 -2.65
N LYS A 31 4.35 5.35 -2.45
CA LYS A 31 3.96 5.91 -1.16
C LYS A 31 2.49 5.56 -0.92
N GLY A 32 2.18 5.00 0.25
CA GLY A 32 0.85 4.48 0.52
C GLY A 32 -0.21 5.57 0.45
N VAL A 33 -1.28 5.34 -0.32
CA VAL A 33 -2.49 6.20 -0.40
C VAL A 33 -3.42 6.10 0.81
N LEU A 34 -2.95 5.53 1.93
CA LEU A 34 -3.77 5.27 3.10
C LEU A 34 -3.13 5.84 4.34
N ALA A 35 -3.95 6.45 5.18
CA ALA A 35 -3.64 6.75 6.55
C ALA A 35 -4.64 6.09 7.51
N VAL A 36 -4.19 5.87 8.73
CA VAL A 36 -5.02 5.40 9.85
C VAL A 36 -5.02 6.47 10.92
N GLU A 37 -6.21 6.82 11.41
CA GLU A 37 -6.41 7.83 12.44
C GLU A 37 -7.18 7.23 13.62
N ARG A 38 -6.89 7.70 14.83
CA ARG A 38 -7.74 7.52 16.01
C ARG A 38 -8.68 8.70 16.15
N VAL A 39 -9.98 8.49 16.04
CA VAL A 39 -10.99 9.55 16.22
C VAL A 39 -11.26 9.80 17.71
N GLU A 40 -11.89 10.93 18.03
CA GLU A 40 -12.03 11.44 19.41
C GLU A 40 -12.79 10.49 20.35
N ASP A 41 -13.75 9.73 19.83
CA ASP A 41 -14.52 8.73 20.56
C ASP A 41 -13.76 7.41 20.77
N GLY A 42 -12.51 7.32 20.28
CA GLY A 42 -11.67 6.14 20.35
C GLY A 42 -11.87 5.16 19.19
N GLY A 43 -12.76 5.47 18.23
CA GLY A 43 -12.88 4.75 16.98
C GLY A 43 -11.63 4.88 16.10
N ILE A 44 -11.62 4.11 15.01
CA ILE A 44 -10.52 4.07 14.06
C ILE A 44 -11.05 4.47 12.70
N ARG A 45 -10.36 5.38 12.04
CA ARG A 45 -10.70 5.87 10.72
C ARG A 45 -9.62 5.49 9.72
N LEU A 46 -10.04 4.97 8.58
CA LEU A 46 -9.19 4.76 7.41
C LEU A 46 -9.42 5.91 6.44
N LEU A 47 -8.35 6.59 6.05
CA LEU A 47 -8.38 7.83 5.29
C LEU A 47 -7.56 7.65 4.00
N PRO A 48 -8.20 7.49 2.83
CA PRO A 48 -7.49 7.58 1.55
C PRO A 48 -6.93 8.99 1.33
N ALA A 49 -5.80 9.10 0.64
CA ALA A 49 -5.28 10.38 0.19
C ALA A 49 -6.22 11.01 -0.87
N ASP A 50 -6.28 12.33 -0.93
CA ASP A 50 -7.09 13.06 -1.91
C ASP A 50 -6.42 13.05 -3.30
N CYS A 51 -6.54 11.91 -3.97
CA CYS A 51 -6.04 11.71 -5.32
C CYS A 51 -7.13 12.02 -6.35
N PRO A 52 -6.97 13.05 -7.21
CA PRO A 52 -7.99 13.41 -8.20
C PRO A 52 -8.36 12.24 -9.12
N GLY A 53 -9.64 11.89 -9.18
CA GLY A 53 -10.14 10.79 -9.99
C GLY A 53 -9.92 9.38 -9.41
N TYR A 54 -9.35 9.29 -8.19
CA TYR A 54 -9.28 8.02 -7.47
C TYR A 54 -10.66 7.65 -6.89
N VAL A 55 -11.11 6.44 -7.21
CA VAL A 55 -12.34 5.86 -6.69
C VAL A 55 -11.98 4.68 -5.83
N THR A 56 -12.21 4.81 -4.52
CA THR A 56 -11.97 3.74 -3.57
C THR A 56 -13.00 2.62 -3.74
N ARG A 57 -12.53 1.38 -3.68
CA ARG A 57 -13.32 0.16 -3.88
C ARG A 57 -13.38 -0.71 -2.63
N ASP A 58 -12.25 -0.88 -1.95
CA ASP A 58 -12.12 -1.76 -0.80
C ASP A 58 -11.38 -1.05 0.32
N PHE A 59 -11.85 -1.27 1.54
CA PHE A 59 -11.05 -1.10 2.74
C PHE A 59 -11.02 -2.40 3.51
N SER A 60 -9.88 -2.71 4.13
CA SER A 60 -9.79 -3.84 5.06
C SER A 60 -8.84 -3.57 6.20
N VAL A 61 -9.09 -4.25 7.32
CA VAL A 61 -8.16 -4.40 8.43
C VAL A 61 -8.04 -5.89 8.70
N VAL A 62 -6.81 -6.41 8.67
CA VAL A 62 -6.53 -7.84 8.87
C VAL A 62 -5.51 -7.98 9.99
N ALA A 63 -5.72 -8.94 10.88
CA ALA A 63 -4.70 -9.31 11.87
C ALA A 63 -3.47 -9.90 11.16
N ASP A 64 -2.29 -9.40 11.47
CA ASP A 64 -1.02 -9.80 10.83
C ASP A 64 -0.29 -10.82 11.71
N THR A 65 -0.90 -11.99 11.86
CA THR A 65 -0.36 -13.07 12.69
C THR A 65 0.28 -14.13 11.81
N ASP A 66 1.37 -14.75 12.27
CA ASP A 66 2.04 -15.89 11.62
C ASP A 66 1.21 -17.21 11.65
N ASP A 67 -0.12 -17.11 11.69
CA ASP A 67 -1.03 -18.25 11.69
C ASP A 67 -1.40 -18.61 10.24
N ASP A 68 -1.22 -19.89 9.89
CA ASP A 68 -1.58 -20.47 8.59
C ASP A 68 -3.11 -20.62 8.40
N GLY A 69 -3.89 -20.23 9.43
CA GLY A 69 -5.35 -20.22 9.43
C GLY A 69 -5.98 -19.20 8.48
N GLU A 70 -7.32 -19.17 8.48
CA GLU A 70 -8.06 -18.18 7.69
C GLU A 70 -7.84 -16.78 8.29
N PRO A 71 -7.46 -15.77 7.46
CA PRO A 71 -7.17 -14.44 7.96
C PRO A 71 -8.38 -13.84 8.69
N VAL A 72 -8.17 -13.38 9.91
CA VAL A 72 -9.19 -12.69 10.71
C VAL A 72 -9.18 -11.22 10.32
N GLY A 73 -10.23 -10.78 9.63
CA GLY A 73 -10.32 -9.42 9.12
C GLY A 73 -11.71 -8.81 9.17
N TRP A 74 -11.72 -7.51 8.97
CA TRP A 74 -12.88 -6.67 8.71
C TRP A 74 -12.69 -6.02 7.35
N SER A 75 -13.74 -5.90 6.55
CA SER A 75 -13.65 -5.20 5.28
C SER A 75 -14.97 -4.64 4.80
N VAL A 76 -14.89 -3.52 4.08
CA VAL A 76 -16.03 -2.91 3.39
C VAL A 76 -15.73 -2.76 1.90
N HIS A 77 -16.75 -2.97 1.09
CA HIS A 77 -16.67 -3.00 -0.36
C HIS A 77 -17.71 -2.09 -1.03
N ASN A 78 -17.28 -1.36 -2.05
CA ASN A 78 -18.12 -0.53 -2.91
C ASN A 78 -18.61 -1.34 -4.11
N ASP A 79 -19.74 -2.04 -3.98
CA ASP A 79 -20.29 -2.90 -5.03
C ASP A 79 -20.66 -2.14 -6.32
N GLY A 80 -21.03 -0.87 -6.19
CA GLY A 80 -21.63 -0.09 -7.27
C GLY A 80 -20.72 1.00 -7.85
N TRP A 81 -19.48 1.14 -7.38
CA TRP A 81 -18.61 2.28 -7.71
C TRP A 81 -19.33 3.62 -7.52
N THR A 82 -20.13 3.72 -6.46
CA THR A 82 -21.10 4.80 -6.24
C THR A 82 -20.48 6.16 -5.89
N GLY A 83 -19.18 6.31 -6.13
CA GLY A 83 -18.36 7.45 -5.72
C GLY A 83 -17.26 7.01 -4.76
N SER A 84 -16.24 7.85 -4.62
CA SER A 84 -15.21 7.68 -3.61
C SER A 84 -15.71 8.22 -2.27
N VAL A 85 -15.36 7.55 -1.18
CA VAL A 85 -15.57 8.06 0.18
C VAL A 85 -14.29 8.75 0.65
N HIS A 86 -14.45 9.80 1.45
CA HIS A 86 -13.32 10.49 2.06
C HIS A 86 -12.69 9.68 3.18
N ASP A 87 -13.47 8.84 3.87
CA ASP A 87 -13.02 7.98 4.94
C ASP A 87 -14.01 6.85 5.22
N VAL A 88 -13.57 5.86 6.00
CA VAL A 88 -14.44 4.86 6.63
C VAL A 88 -14.08 4.69 8.10
N LEU A 89 -15.09 4.48 8.94
CA LEU A 89 -14.91 4.12 10.35
C LEU A 89 -14.91 2.58 10.48
N VAL A 90 -13.84 2.05 11.06
CA VAL A 90 -13.68 0.60 11.26
C VAL A 90 -14.67 0.11 12.32
N PHE A 91 -15.31 -1.03 12.06
CA PHE A 91 -16.35 -1.65 12.90
C PHE A 91 -17.66 -0.86 13.06
N GLN A 92 -17.87 0.16 12.23
CA GLN A 92 -19.16 0.85 12.14
C GLN A 92 -19.91 0.45 10.87
N ASP A 93 -21.17 0.89 10.77
CA ASP A 93 -21.99 0.67 9.58
C ASP A 93 -21.26 1.24 8.34
N PRO A 94 -21.20 0.50 7.22
CA PRO A 94 -20.57 0.97 6.00
C PRO A 94 -21.24 2.26 5.48
N PRO A 95 -20.49 3.10 4.74
CA PRO A 95 -21.07 4.24 4.02
C PRO A 95 -22.20 3.81 3.08
N GLU A 96 -23.08 4.76 2.71
CA GLU A 96 -24.13 4.50 1.74
C GLU A 96 -23.55 3.95 0.41
N GLY A 97 -24.13 2.86 -0.10
CA GLY A 97 -23.65 2.18 -1.30
C GLY A 97 -22.51 1.18 -1.07
N TRP A 98 -22.01 1.05 0.16
CA TRP A 98 -21.01 0.07 0.56
C TRP A 98 -21.63 -1.07 1.37
N ARG A 99 -20.92 -2.20 1.44
CA ARG A 99 -21.30 -3.34 2.29
C ARG A 99 -20.12 -3.89 3.07
N SER A 100 -20.40 -4.43 4.25
CA SER A 100 -19.47 -5.28 5.01
C SER A 100 -19.24 -6.61 4.30
N MET A 101 -18.04 -7.15 4.43
CA MET A 101 -17.60 -8.37 3.76
C MET A 101 -16.99 -9.34 4.78
N GLY A 102 -17.80 -10.31 5.24
CA GLY A 102 -17.30 -11.46 6.00
C GLY A 102 -16.50 -11.10 7.25
N ASP A 103 -16.97 -10.11 8.02
CA ASP A 103 -16.24 -9.52 9.14
C ASP A 103 -16.09 -10.50 10.31
N LYS A 104 -14.90 -11.07 10.47
CA LYS A 104 -14.52 -11.91 11.63
C LYS A 104 -13.79 -11.11 12.71
N LEU A 105 -13.28 -9.93 12.35
CA LEU A 105 -12.69 -8.97 13.27
C LEU A 105 -13.75 -7.96 13.70
N ALA A 106 -14.09 -7.93 14.99
CA ALA A 106 -15.08 -7.01 15.55
C ALA A 106 -14.47 -5.92 16.44
N ALA A 107 -13.20 -6.09 16.85
CA ALA A 107 -12.46 -5.14 17.67
C ALA A 107 -10.96 -5.40 17.54
N LEU A 108 -10.14 -4.36 17.77
CA LEU A 108 -8.69 -4.50 17.90
C LEU A 108 -8.29 -4.91 19.31
N GLN A 109 -7.18 -5.63 19.40
CA GLN A 109 -6.60 -6.09 20.66
C GLN A 109 -5.19 -5.52 20.82
N LYS A 110 -4.83 -5.15 22.06
CA LYS A 110 -3.46 -4.71 22.39
C LYS A 110 -2.46 -5.84 22.13
N GLY A 111 -1.28 -5.49 21.62
CA GLY A 111 -0.23 -6.46 21.29
C GLY A 111 -0.51 -7.35 20.07
N VAL A 112 -1.61 -7.15 19.35
CA VAL A 112 -1.86 -7.79 18.05
C VAL A 112 -1.47 -6.81 16.95
N PRO A 113 -0.56 -7.18 16.03
CA PRO A 113 -0.29 -6.38 14.84
C PRO A 113 -1.43 -6.51 13.83
N TYR A 114 -1.74 -5.41 13.15
CA TYR A 114 -2.77 -5.34 12.13
C TYR A 114 -2.21 -4.66 10.87
N VAL A 115 -2.85 -4.92 9.74
CA VAL A 115 -2.59 -4.24 8.49
C VAL A 115 -3.89 -3.66 7.96
N ALA A 116 -3.93 -2.34 7.84
CA ALA A 116 -4.99 -1.65 7.10
C ALA A 116 -4.63 -1.62 5.61
N ASN A 117 -5.60 -1.90 4.74
CA ASN A 117 -5.44 -1.83 3.30
C ASN A 117 -6.55 -0.99 2.67
N VAL A 118 -6.20 -0.35 1.56
CA VAL A 118 -7.15 0.29 0.66
C VAL A 118 -6.84 -0.13 -0.77
N SER A 119 -7.89 -0.33 -1.55
CA SER A 119 -7.83 -0.68 -2.96
C SER A 119 -8.82 0.19 -3.73
N GLY A 120 -8.42 0.66 -4.91
CA GLY A 120 -9.24 1.52 -5.74
C GLY A 120 -8.63 1.73 -7.11
N GLY A 121 -9.31 2.52 -7.94
CA GLY A 121 -8.91 2.77 -9.32
C GLY A 121 -8.86 4.25 -9.67
N MET A 122 -7.97 4.61 -10.59
CA MET A 122 -7.93 5.92 -11.23
C MET A 122 -7.81 5.69 -12.74
N GLY A 123 -8.92 5.82 -13.47
CA GLY A 123 -8.99 5.45 -14.88
C GLY A 123 -8.74 3.96 -15.10
N ASP A 124 -7.72 3.61 -15.88
CA ASP A 124 -7.29 2.24 -16.16
C ASP A 124 -6.30 1.67 -15.13
N ARG A 125 -5.98 2.44 -14.08
CA ARG A 125 -4.93 2.11 -13.12
C ARG A 125 -5.52 1.68 -11.79
N THR A 126 -4.86 0.75 -11.13
CA THR A 126 -5.15 0.36 -9.73
C THR A 126 -4.14 1.03 -8.82
N LEU A 127 -4.63 1.64 -7.73
CA LEU A 127 -3.79 2.24 -6.71
C LEU A 127 -4.18 1.65 -5.34
N LYS A 128 -3.17 1.22 -4.59
CA LYS A 128 -3.33 0.50 -3.33
C LYS A 128 -2.55 1.19 -2.24
N GLY A 129 -3.06 1.13 -1.02
CA GLY A 129 -2.36 1.58 0.17
C GLY A 129 -2.35 0.49 1.23
N ARG A 130 -1.27 0.45 1.99
CA ARG A 130 -1.08 -0.45 3.13
C ARG A 130 -0.55 0.39 4.30
N VAL A 131 -1.06 0.17 5.50
CA VAL A 131 -0.50 0.71 6.75
C VAL A 131 -0.47 -0.41 7.78
N PRO A 132 0.70 -0.98 8.11
CA PRO A 132 0.83 -1.84 9.29
C PRO A 132 0.66 -1.00 10.55
N PHE A 133 0.05 -1.51 11.62
CA PHE A 133 -0.14 -0.76 12.86
C PHE A 133 -0.50 -1.66 14.05
N THR A 134 -0.33 -1.12 15.25
CA THR A 134 -0.81 -1.68 16.52
C THR A 134 -1.77 -0.71 17.22
N VAL A 135 -2.47 -1.17 18.25
CA VAL A 135 -3.30 -0.28 19.09
C VAL A 135 -2.42 0.80 19.74
N GLU A 136 -1.21 0.43 20.16
CA GLU A 136 -0.24 1.31 20.79
C GLU A 136 0.22 2.44 19.85
N ASP A 137 0.37 2.15 18.55
CA ASP A 137 0.70 3.17 17.55
C ASP A 137 -0.39 4.24 17.48
N LEU A 138 -1.67 3.81 17.51
CA LEU A 138 -2.84 4.68 17.47
C LEU A 138 -3.04 5.46 18.79
N GLU A 139 -2.79 4.83 19.94
CA GLU A 139 -2.79 5.50 21.24
C GLU A 139 -1.70 6.57 21.33
N GLY A 140 -0.61 6.40 20.59
CA GLY A 140 0.48 7.36 20.49
C GLY A 140 0.26 8.51 19.50
N LEU A 141 -0.87 8.59 18.81
CA LEU A 141 -1.22 9.72 17.92
C LEU A 141 -1.77 10.89 18.74
N LYS A 142 -1.33 12.11 18.41
CA LYS A 142 -1.98 13.32 18.90
C LYS A 142 -3.27 13.58 18.10
N SER A 143 -4.15 14.41 18.64
CA SER A 143 -5.31 14.90 17.89
C SER A 143 -4.86 15.56 16.58
N GLY A 144 -5.49 15.18 15.47
CA GLY A 144 -5.16 15.64 14.12
C GLY A 144 -3.92 15.00 13.50
N GLU A 145 -3.24 14.07 14.20
CA GLU A 145 -2.20 13.24 13.60
C GLU A 145 -2.79 11.96 13.01
N VAL A 146 -2.17 11.51 11.93
CA VAL A 146 -2.48 10.25 11.26
C VAL A 146 -1.22 9.41 11.13
N LEU A 147 -1.40 8.09 11.17
CA LEU A 147 -0.34 7.12 10.91
C LEU A 147 -0.34 6.77 9.43
N THR A 148 0.83 6.83 8.81
CA THR A 148 1.02 6.53 7.39
C THR A 148 2.21 5.61 7.22
N TRP A 149 2.23 4.87 6.13
CA TRP A 149 3.34 3.97 5.84
C TRP A 149 4.46 4.68 5.06
N ALA A 150 5.69 4.49 5.51
CA ALA A 150 6.90 5.10 4.95
C ALA A 150 7.79 4.10 4.19
N GLY A 151 7.34 2.86 3.99
CA GLY A 151 8.09 1.78 3.34
C GLY A 151 8.59 0.72 4.32
N GLY A 152 8.70 -0.54 3.86
CA GLY A 152 9.10 -1.68 4.70
C GLY A 152 8.20 -1.84 5.94
N ASP A 153 8.81 -1.91 7.12
CA ASP A 153 8.08 -2.00 8.41
C ASP A 153 7.96 -0.64 9.12
N THR A 154 8.23 0.46 8.41
CA THR A 154 8.29 1.80 9.02
C THR A 154 7.01 2.56 8.77
N ASN A 155 6.43 3.08 9.86
CA ASN A 155 5.37 4.07 9.81
C ASN A 155 5.89 5.46 10.18
N THR A 156 5.21 6.49 9.69
CA THR A 156 5.42 7.87 10.10
C THR A 156 4.11 8.51 10.55
N LYS A 157 4.23 9.42 11.52
CA LYS A 157 3.13 10.24 12.03
C LYS A 157 3.19 11.59 11.34
N THR A 158 2.07 12.04 10.80
CA THR A 158 1.97 13.33 10.11
C THR A 158 0.64 14.00 10.44
N GLY A 159 0.52 15.31 10.22
CA GLY A 159 -0.77 15.99 10.30
C GLY A 159 -1.75 15.46 9.25
N ARG A 160 -3.04 15.40 9.58
CA ARG A 160 -4.11 14.96 8.67
C ARG A 160 -4.10 15.73 7.35
N GLU A 161 -4.07 17.06 7.44
CA GLU A 161 -4.09 17.94 6.26
C GLU A 161 -2.82 17.77 5.42
N ASP A 162 -1.67 17.60 6.07
CA ASP A 162 -0.40 17.30 5.40
C ASP A 162 -0.45 15.94 4.70
N PHE A 163 -1.15 14.95 5.27
CA PHE A 163 -1.38 13.70 4.57
C PHE A 163 -2.29 13.90 3.35
N LEU A 164 -3.43 14.57 3.50
CA LEU A 164 -4.40 14.74 2.42
C LEU A 164 -3.84 15.54 1.23
N HIS A 165 -2.96 16.50 1.48
CA HIS A 165 -2.52 17.46 0.47
C HIS A 165 -1.00 17.54 0.24
N GLY A 166 -0.19 16.86 1.06
CA GLY A 166 1.25 17.12 1.13
C GLY A 166 2.12 16.45 0.07
N ASP A 167 1.63 15.45 -0.67
CA ASP A 167 2.45 14.77 -1.68
C ASP A 167 1.66 14.30 -2.92
N PRO A 168 1.69 15.05 -4.03
CA PRO A 168 1.02 14.65 -5.26
C PRO A 168 1.61 13.37 -5.89
N ALA A 169 2.87 13.03 -5.60
CA ALA A 169 3.50 11.82 -6.11
C ALA A 169 2.88 10.54 -5.52
N ARG A 170 2.16 10.64 -4.40
CA ARG A 170 1.40 9.52 -3.82
C ARG A 170 0.24 9.06 -4.72
N CYS A 171 -0.23 9.94 -5.59
CA CYS A 171 -1.27 9.63 -6.57
C CYS A 171 -0.71 9.03 -7.86
N GLU A 172 0.61 8.86 -7.94
CA GLU A 172 1.30 8.16 -9.01
C GLU A 172 1.59 6.71 -8.57
N PRO A 173 1.32 5.71 -9.44
CA PRO A 173 1.54 4.29 -9.13
C PRO A 173 3.01 3.88 -9.15
#